data_AF-A0A397GX78-F1
#
_entry.id   AF-A0A397GX78-F1
#
_cell.length_a   1.000
_cell.length_b   1.000
_cell.length_c   1.000
_cell.angle_alpha   90.00
_cell.angle_beta   90.00
_cell.angle_gamma   90.00
#
_symmetry.space_group_name_H-M   'P 1'
#
loop_
_entity.id
_entity.type
_entity.pdbx_description
1 polymer ?
#
loop_
_entity_poly.entity_id
_entity_poly.type
_entity_poly.pdbx_seq_one_letter_code
_entity_poly.pdbx_strand_id
1 'polypeptide(L)'
;MEELNENYCKNLGKEFANKLWNSRKELEKSLITNKKQNQRNKPIKSSDLTRVTKIVSLFLSILISITFPSIKVWFSQVLTSLTRKPKIAMYLTDLLSVLKITSHSNDYERILEKKRINNIDPKKRFQQNQNIWNLAVIDNIDFKQKTFTYGNIFDTTRETSHTTIRMAFQTELPNPINETKDDEKKLISDQVFGLNNTAIQIMDLFNKIFDEHLAFYYSDSTGELQYMTNFDATTIHNKILEKLTHGCFDNSSHVVILEAGGMPSSNEGIYQSADMYKKDFLLNSDNYLDIVGDESIFRRLMNIRKEWPNLLPILGMWHTNKDMLSAIIVIFSSYGIFDLCTAIGVKFLDKFEKVIDYRATIRTIELIWISVGIALHIHLKLKNININNILDRNFEKNQIRQVWYLFYHWVGLLLAHKAGIRIGNFEIQKYTLAAFAPLLSFTGKSNYAQSIAHFFGILEKYPKLEEKLQYVLSFKVLEEKRGHFLAFDEAPETFGVKFVKQNITGNVIDSENLKRQVKAAQTEYERIEILLNEYLNNIPTSNYD
;
A
#
# COMPACT_ATOMS: atom_id res chain seq x y z
N MET A 1 11.77 48.74 31.33
CA MET A 1 10.30 48.62 31.38
C MET A 1 9.93 48.80 32.82
N GLU A 2 9.47 50.02 33.12
CA GLU A 2 8.79 50.37 34.37
C GLU A 2 7.81 49.25 34.70
N GLU A 3 7.87 48.79 35.95
CA GLU A 3 6.91 47.83 36.48
C GLU A 3 5.52 48.37 36.18
N LEU A 4 4.80 47.65 35.31
CA LEU A 4 3.39 47.89 35.05
C LEU A 4 2.72 47.93 36.42
N ASN A 5 2.43 49.16 36.86
CA ASN A 5 1.89 49.43 38.18
C ASN A 5 0.74 48.47 38.40
N GLU A 6 0.79 47.70 39.48
CA GLU A 6 -0.24 46.71 39.82
C GLU A 6 -1.65 47.32 39.78
N ASN A 7 -1.72 48.63 40.05
CA ASN A 7 -2.92 49.45 39.97
C ASN A 7 -3.37 49.75 38.52
N TYR A 8 -2.45 49.90 37.56
CA TYR A 8 -2.75 50.00 36.14
C TYR A 8 -3.29 48.67 35.59
N CYS A 9 -2.69 47.53 35.95
CA CYS A 9 -3.18 46.19 35.58
C CYS A 9 -4.56 45.88 36.20
N LYS A 10 -4.77 46.25 37.47
CA LYS A 10 -6.09 46.17 38.13
C LYS A 10 -7.11 47.07 37.47
N ASN A 11 -6.74 48.29 37.07
CA ASN A 11 -7.63 49.22 36.38
C ASN A 11 -7.95 48.79 34.95
N LEU A 12 -6.99 48.20 34.22
CA LEU A 12 -7.22 47.66 32.88
C LEU A 12 -8.19 46.47 32.92
N GLY A 13 -7.99 45.54 33.87
CA GLY A 13 -8.92 44.42 34.09
C GLY A 13 -10.32 44.89 34.49
N LYS A 14 -10.40 45.97 35.28
CA LYS A 14 -11.66 46.58 35.71
C LYS A 14 -12.38 47.34 34.57
N GLU A 15 -11.66 48.10 33.75
CA GLU A 15 -12.21 48.77 32.56
C GLU A 15 -12.67 47.76 31.52
N PHE A 16 -11.90 46.69 31.31
CA PHE A 16 -12.23 45.65 30.35
C PHE A 16 -13.47 44.85 30.80
N ALA A 17 -13.53 44.45 32.08
CA ALA A 17 -14.72 43.84 32.66
C ALA A 17 -15.95 44.76 32.57
N ASN A 18 -15.78 46.07 32.78
CA ASN A 18 -16.85 47.05 32.63
C ASN A 18 -17.34 47.18 31.19
N LYS A 19 -16.44 47.22 30.19
CA LYS A 19 -16.83 47.27 28.76
C LYS A 19 -17.57 46.00 28.35
N LEU A 20 -17.12 44.83 28.81
CA LEU A 20 -17.72 43.53 28.53
C LEU A 20 -19.11 43.38 29.19
N TRP A 21 -19.25 43.88 30.43
CA TRP A 21 -20.53 43.97 31.13
C TRP A 21 -21.50 44.95 30.47
N ASN A 22 -21.01 46.08 29.97
CA ASN A 22 -21.83 47.07 29.25
C ASN A 22 -22.31 46.53 27.90
N SER A 23 -21.48 45.80 27.15
CA SER A 23 -21.90 45.12 25.91
C SER A 23 -22.96 44.04 26.17
N ARG A 24 -22.87 43.32 27.29
CA ARG A 24 -23.93 42.39 27.75
C ARG A 24 -25.23 43.14 28.07
N LYS A 25 -25.16 44.30 28.73
CA LYS A 25 -26.33 45.15 28.99
C LYS A 25 -26.97 45.69 27.71
N GLU A 26 -26.19 46.04 26.69
CA GLU A 26 -26.72 46.46 25.39
C GLU A 26 -27.43 45.31 24.64
N LEU A 27 -26.92 44.09 24.78
CA LEU A 27 -27.58 42.86 24.32
C LEU A 27 -28.90 42.59 25.06
N GLU A 28 -28.94 42.76 26.38
CA GLU A 28 -30.19 42.64 27.15
C GLU A 28 -31.21 43.73 26.75
N LYS A 29 -30.74 44.96 26.49
CA LYS A 29 -31.59 46.04 25.95
C LYS A 29 -32.12 45.72 24.55
N SER A 30 -31.32 45.16 23.66
CA SER A 30 -31.77 44.77 22.31
C SER A 30 -32.81 43.64 22.36
N LEU A 31 -32.65 42.68 23.27
CA LEU A 31 -33.62 41.60 23.52
C LEU A 31 -34.95 42.13 24.08
N ILE A 32 -34.91 43.09 25.00
CA ILE A 32 -36.12 43.74 25.55
C ILE A 32 -36.81 44.61 24.47
N THR A 33 -36.03 45.28 23.63
CA THR A 33 -36.55 46.12 22.53
C THR A 33 -37.19 45.27 21.45
N ASN A 34 -36.60 44.12 21.10
CA ASN A 34 -37.16 43.13 20.18
C ASN A 34 -38.43 42.48 20.74
N LYS A 35 -38.50 42.19 22.05
CA LYS A 35 -39.75 41.75 22.71
C LYS A 35 -40.88 42.79 22.62
N LYS A 36 -40.57 44.07 22.83
CA LYS A 36 -41.54 45.18 22.72
C LYS A 36 -41.96 45.48 21.26
N GLN A 37 -41.10 45.24 20.28
CA GLN A 37 -41.43 45.35 18.85
C GLN A 37 -42.31 44.19 18.37
N ASN A 38 -42.07 42.97 18.88
CA ASN A 38 -42.93 41.80 18.65
C ASN A 38 -44.35 42.01 19.18
N GLN A 39 -44.50 42.62 20.36
CA GLN A 39 -45.81 42.99 20.92
C GLN A 39 -46.56 44.08 20.13
N ARG A 40 -45.88 44.77 19.20
CA ARG A 40 -46.44 45.88 18.38
C ARG A 40 -46.53 45.52 16.89
N ASN A 41 -46.36 44.25 16.52
CA ASN A 41 -46.34 43.74 15.14
C ASN A 41 -45.41 44.53 14.19
N LYS A 42 -44.21 44.91 14.65
CA LYS A 42 -43.16 45.51 13.82
C LYS A 42 -42.02 44.52 13.57
N PRO A 43 -41.34 44.55 12.41
CA PRO A 43 -40.31 43.57 12.06
C PRO A 43 -39.11 43.64 13.00
N ILE A 44 -38.67 42.47 13.46
CA ILE A 44 -37.54 42.28 14.38
C ILE A 44 -36.23 42.54 13.64
N LYS A 45 -35.30 43.30 14.24
CA LYS A 45 -33.91 43.37 13.73
C LYS A 45 -33.17 42.07 14.09
N SER A 46 -32.72 41.33 13.07
CA SER A 46 -31.89 40.13 13.28
C SER A 46 -30.50 40.53 13.81
N SER A 47 -30.12 39.96 14.94
CA SER A 47 -28.75 39.98 15.43
C SER A 47 -28.31 38.53 15.59
N ASP A 48 -27.26 38.13 14.87
CA ASP A 48 -26.73 36.77 14.86
C ASP A 48 -26.02 36.44 16.19
N LEU A 49 -26.85 36.15 17.19
CA LEU A 49 -26.48 35.91 18.58
C LEU A 49 -25.48 34.74 18.71
N THR A 50 -25.56 33.77 17.81
CA THR A 50 -24.75 32.55 17.79
C THR A 50 -23.30 32.85 17.39
N ARG A 51 -23.11 33.71 16.39
CA ARG A 51 -21.78 34.10 15.89
C ARG A 51 -21.05 35.01 16.87
N VAL A 52 -21.77 35.92 17.53
CA VAL A 52 -21.23 36.79 18.58
C VAL A 52 -20.82 35.98 19.83
N THR A 53 -21.59 34.96 20.21
CA THR A 53 -21.28 34.08 21.36
C THR A 53 -20.05 33.21 21.13
N LYS A 54 -19.85 32.71 19.89
CA LYS A 54 -18.65 31.94 19.50
C LYS A 54 -17.39 32.83 19.52
N ILE A 55 -17.48 34.06 19.02
CA ILE A 55 -16.36 35.01 19.00
C ILE A 55 -15.98 35.44 20.43
N VAL A 56 -16.95 35.74 21.29
CA VAL A 56 -16.69 36.12 22.70
C VAL A 56 -16.13 34.95 23.52
N SER A 57 -16.58 33.71 23.29
CA SER A 57 -16.06 32.53 24.01
C SER A 57 -14.62 32.19 23.61
N LEU A 58 -14.24 32.42 22.34
CA LEU A 58 -12.86 32.32 21.85
C LEU A 58 -11.96 33.42 22.45
N PHE A 59 -12.45 34.66 22.54
CA PHE A 59 -11.69 35.74 23.20
C PHE A 59 -11.56 35.52 24.72
N LEU A 60 -12.53 34.88 25.39
CA LEU A 60 -12.40 34.46 26.80
C LEU A 60 -11.37 33.33 26.98
N SER A 61 -11.33 32.36 26.07
CA SER A 61 -10.36 31.26 26.14
C SER A 61 -8.92 31.72 25.83
N ILE A 62 -8.77 32.81 25.08
CA ILE A 62 -7.49 33.49 24.82
C ILE A 62 -7.16 34.50 25.92
N LEU A 63 -8.09 35.20 26.58
CA LEU A 63 -7.81 36.14 27.69
C LEU A 63 -7.43 35.45 29.00
N ILE A 64 -7.82 34.19 29.16
CA ILE A 64 -7.25 33.28 30.17
C ILE A 64 -5.87 32.76 29.67
N SER A 65 -5.17 33.59 28.88
CA SER A 65 -3.73 33.60 28.61
C SER A 65 -2.97 33.70 29.92
N ILE A 66 -2.73 32.55 30.53
CA ILE A 66 -1.65 32.38 31.50
C ILE A 66 -0.34 32.60 30.74
N THR A 67 0.27 33.76 30.92
CA THR A 67 1.70 33.94 30.65
C THR A 67 2.46 32.92 31.50
N PHE A 68 3.33 32.11 30.90
CA PHE A 68 4.30 31.34 31.68
C PHE A 68 5.15 32.34 32.46
N PRO A 69 5.07 32.42 33.80
CA PRO A 69 5.74 33.50 34.53
C PRO A 69 7.25 33.50 34.34
N SER A 70 7.82 32.33 34.04
CA SER A 70 9.24 32.10 33.77
C SER A 70 9.66 32.35 32.32
N ILE A 71 8.73 32.35 31.37
CA ILE A 71 9.01 32.46 29.93
C ILE A 71 8.04 33.52 29.37
N LYS A 72 8.56 34.71 29.06
CA LYS A 72 7.81 35.87 28.52
C LYS A 72 7.27 35.64 27.08
N VAL A 73 6.60 34.52 26.84
CA VAL A 73 6.11 34.08 25.53
C VAL A 73 4.64 33.69 25.64
N TRP A 74 3.87 34.00 24.59
CA TRP A 74 2.42 33.76 24.57
C TRP A 74 2.10 32.28 24.35
N PHE A 75 1.02 31.78 24.95
CA PHE A 75 0.57 30.38 24.79
C PHE A 75 0.36 29.99 23.32
N SER A 76 -0.17 30.89 22.48
CA SER A 76 -0.31 30.68 21.03
C SER A 76 1.03 30.55 20.31
N GLN A 77 2.06 31.27 20.74
CA GLN A 77 3.42 31.16 20.19
C GLN A 77 4.11 29.87 20.64
N VAL A 78 3.89 29.45 21.89
CA VAL A 78 4.33 28.14 22.39
C VAL A 78 3.63 27.03 21.58
N LEU A 79 2.30 27.10 21.42
CA LEU A 79 1.52 26.18 20.62
C LEU A 79 2.04 26.08 19.18
N THR A 80 2.24 27.21 18.52
CA THR A 80 2.80 27.28 17.15
C THR A 80 4.23 26.73 17.06
N SER A 81 5.03 26.92 18.10
CA SER A 81 6.40 26.41 18.16
C SER A 81 6.44 24.90 18.36
N LEU A 82 5.54 24.38 19.20
CA LEU A 82 5.36 22.95 19.45
C LEU A 82 4.84 22.23 18.21
N THR A 83 3.90 22.82 17.47
CA THR A 83 3.33 22.22 16.25
C THR A 83 4.28 22.29 15.04
N ARG A 84 5.18 23.27 14.97
CA ARG A 84 6.17 23.40 13.87
C ARG A 84 7.30 22.38 13.91
N LYS A 85 7.58 21.77 15.07
CA LYS A 85 8.67 20.80 15.23
C LYS A 85 8.08 19.42 15.55
N PRO A 86 8.03 18.47 14.59
CA PRO A 86 7.37 17.17 14.76
C PRO A 86 7.86 16.38 15.99
N LYS A 87 9.16 16.48 16.32
CA LYS A 87 9.76 15.83 17.49
C LYS A 87 9.29 16.41 18.83
N ILE A 88 8.78 17.65 18.82
CA ILE A 88 8.37 18.40 20.01
C ILE A 88 6.84 18.49 20.10
N ALA A 89 6.11 18.17 19.03
CA ALA A 89 4.65 18.12 19.00
C ALA A 89 4.05 17.21 20.08
N MET A 90 4.75 16.15 20.50
CA MET A 90 4.31 15.28 21.60
C MET A 90 4.22 16.03 22.95
N TYR A 91 5.08 17.03 23.19
CA TYR A 91 5.01 17.86 24.40
C TYR A 91 3.80 18.80 24.41
N LEU A 92 3.15 19.03 23.26
CA LEU A 92 1.86 19.70 23.25
C LEU A 92 0.80 18.86 23.97
N THR A 93 0.78 17.55 23.71
CA THR A 93 -0.12 16.63 24.40
C THR A 93 0.14 16.62 25.91
N ASP A 94 1.41 16.58 26.32
CA ASP A 94 1.78 16.65 27.73
C ASP A 94 1.40 17.99 28.36
N LEU A 95 1.62 19.10 27.66
CA LEU A 95 1.25 20.43 28.11
C LEU A 95 -0.27 20.56 28.28
N LEU A 96 -1.06 20.11 27.31
CA LEU A 96 -2.53 20.10 27.40
C LEU A 96 -3.03 19.21 28.54
N SER A 97 -2.32 18.10 28.82
CA SER A 97 -2.61 17.21 29.94
C SER A 97 -2.31 17.89 31.29
N VAL A 98 -1.15 18.54 31.44
CA VAL A 98 -0.75 19.29 32.64
C VAL A 98 -1.70 20.46 32.90
N LEU A 99 -2.14 21.15 31.84
CA LEU A 99 -3.15 22.20 31.90
C LEU A 99 -4.56 21.67 32.17
N LYS A 100 -4.73 20.36 32.35
CA LYS A 100 -6.00 19.64 32.57
C LYS A 100 -7.04 19.83 31.48
N ILE A 101 -6.63 20.26 30.29
CA ILE A 101 -7.50 20.45 29.13
C ILE A 101 -7.91 19.09 28.56
N THR A 102 -6.96 18.17 28.41
CA THR A 102 -7.21 16.81 27.89
C THR A 102 -7.33 15.77 29.00
N SER A 103 -6.80 16.01 30.19
CA SER A 103 -6.78 15.01 31.26
C SER A 103 -8.19 14.61 31.73
N HIS A 104 -9.15 15.55 31.77
CA HIS A 104 -10.52 15.28 32.19
C HIS A 104 -11.32 14.47 31.15
N SER A 105 -10.97 14.59 29.87
CA SER A 105 -11.68 13.89 28.78
C SER A 105 -11.03 12.56 28.40
N ASN A 106 -9.73 12.37 28.69
CA ASN A 106 -8.98 11.17 28.29
C ASN A 106 -9.58 9.86 28.83
N ASP A 107 -9.89 9.79 30.12
CA ASP A 107 -10.44 8.57 30.72
C ASP A 107 -11.84 8.27 30.20
N TYR A 108 -12.66 9.31 30.04
CA TYR A 108 -13.99 9.20 29.46
C TYR A 108 -13.92 8.74 27.99
N GLU A 109 -13.02 9.32 27.19
CA GLU A 109 -12.83 8.93 25.79
C GLU A 109 -12.33 7.50 25.66
N ARG A 110 -11.42 7.04 26.52
CA ARG A 110 -10.99 5.62 26.55
C ARG A 110 -12.14 4.67 26.86
N ILE A 111 -13.04 5.04 27.78
CA ILE A 111 -14.23 4.24 28.10
C ILE A 111 -15.17 4.19 26.91
N LEU A 112 -15.41 5.34 26.25
CA LEU A 112 -16.26 5.41 25.07
C LEU A 112 -15.65 4.63 23.89
N GLU A 113 -14.35 4.77 23.66
CA GLU A 113 -13.58 4.04 22.65
C GLU A 113 -13.75 2.54 22.84
N LYS A 114 -13.53 2.01 24.03
CA LYS A 114 -13.76 0.57 24.31
C LYS A 114 -15.19 0.12 24.01
N LYS A 115 -16.21 0.92 24.37
CA LYS A 115 -17.61 0.63 24.05
C LYS A 115 -17.85 0.62 22.54
N ARG A 116 -17.29 1.58 21.80
CA ARG A 116 -17.38 1.65 20.34
C ARG A 116 -16.70 0.44 19.70
N ILE A 117 -15.44 0.17 20.04
CA ILE A 117 -14.66 -0.96 19.54
C ILE A 117 -15.42 -2.28 19.68
N ASN A 118 -16.01 -2.54 20.85
CA ASN A 118 -16.73 -3.79 21.11
C ASN A 118 -18.03 -3.90 20.28
N ASN A 119 -18.65 -2.77 19.90
CA ASN A 119 -19.90 -2.73 19.16
C ASN A 119 -19.71 -2.64 17.63
N ILE A 120 -18.48 -2.47 17.15
CA ILE A 120 -18.19 -2.37 15.72
C ILE A 120 -18.42 -3.72 15.04
N ASP A 121 -19.06 -3.66 13.88
CA ASP A 121 -19.13 -4.77 12.93
C ASP A 121 -18.56 -4.30 11.58
N PRO A 122 -17.32 -4.67 11.23
CA PRO A 122 -16.69 -4.25 9.98
C PRO A 122 -17.48 -4.67 8.74
N LYS A 123 -18.27 -5.74 8.82
CA LYS A 123 -19.05 -6.25 7.67
C LYS A 123 -20.11 -5.29 7.18
N LYS A 124 -20.54 -4.35 8.03
CA LYS A 124 -21.46 -3.27 7.63
C LYS A 124 -20.87 -2.33 6.57
N ARG A 125 -19.55 -2.37 6.38
CA ARG A 125 -18.82 -1.61 5.35
C ARG A 125 -18.87 -2.28 3.98
N PHE A 126 -19.34 -3.52 3.90
CA PHE A 126 -19.46 -4.20 2.62
C PHE A 126 -20.49 -3.52 1.74
N GLN A 127 -20.07 -3.16 0.53
CA GLN A 127 -20.95 -2.72 -0.53
C GLN A 127 -21.92 -3.85 -0.91
N GLN A 128 -23.16 -3.47 -1.22
CA GLN A 128 -24.27 -4.39 -1.49
C GLN A 128 -24.68 -4.39 -2.98
N ASN A 129 -23.85 -3.81 -3.86
CA ASN A 129 -24.14 -3.76 -5.28
C ASN A 129 -24.19 -5.18 -5.87
N GLN A 130 -24.94 -5.33 -6.96
CA GLN A 130 -24.89 -6.56 -7.74
C GLN A 130 -23.50 -6.68 -8.39
N ASN A 131 -23.01 -7.92 -8.58
CA ASN A 131 -21.76 -8.25 -9.29
C ASN A 131 -20.44 -7.84 -8.61
N ILE A 132 -20.43 -7.71 -7.28
CA ILE A 132 -19.18 -7.52 -6.53
C ILE A 132 -18.44 -8.84 -6.37
N TRP A 133 -17.17 -8.86 -6.77
CA TRP A 133 -16.24 -9.91 -6.37
C TRP A 133 -15.57 -9.55 -5.04
N ASN A 134 -15.77 -10.42 -4.04
CA ASN A 134 -15.13 -10.30 -2.73
C ASN A 134 -13.86 -11.15 -2.69
N LEU A 135 -12.71 -10.51 -2.85
CA LEU A 135 -11.42 -11.17 -2.72
C LEU A 135 -10.93 -11.08 -1.27
N ALA A 136 -10.69 -12.23 -0.63
CA ALA A 136 -10.07 -12.27 0.69
C ALA A 136 -8.55 -12.06 0.57
N VAL A 137 -8.00 -11.19 1.40
CA VAL A 137 -6.57 -10.86 1.40
C VAL A 137 -6.00 -10.99 2.79
N ILE A 138 -5.01 -11.86 2.93
CA ILE A 138 -4.33 -12.15 4.19
C ILE A 138 -2.90 -11.64 4.11
N ASP A 139 -2.49 -10.97 5.19
CA ASP A 139 -1.09 -10.64 5.41
C ASP A 139 -0.76 -10.73 6.91
N ASN A 140 0.52 -10.63 7.24
CA ASN A 140 1.02 -10.67 8.61
C ASN A 140 1.13 -9.25 9.14
N ILE A 141 0.60 -9.00 10.35
CA ILE A 141 0.85 -7.75 11.06
C ILE A 141 1.56 -8.03 12.38
N ASP A 142 2.68 -7.34 12.56
CA ASP A 142 3.54 -7.44 13.72
C ASP A 142 3.68 -6.10 14.44
N PHE A 143 3.67 -6.15 15.77
CA PHE A 143 4.05 -5.05 16.63
C PHE A 143 5.17 -5.50 17.56
N LYS A 144 6.10 -4.59 17.79
CA LYS A 144 7.18 -4.77 18.77
C LYS A 144 7.12 -3.62 19.75
N GLN A 145 7.30 -3.91 21.04
CA GLN A 145 7.39 -2.85 22.04
C GLN A 145 8.44 -1.80 21.65
N LYS A 146 8.12 -0.52 21.91
CA LYS A 146 9.04 0.60 21.68
C LYS A 146 10.21 0.58 22.67
N THR A 147 9.96 0.15 23.89
CA THR A 147 10.93 0.07 24.99
C THR A 147 11.24 -1.39 25.34
N PHE A 148 12.45 -1.67 25.83
CA PHE A 148 12.73 -2.95 26.46
C PHE A 148 12.07 -2.97 27.85
N THR A 149 11.58 -4.13 28.29
CA THR A 149 11.28 -4.36 29.70
C THR A 149 12.58 -4.21 30.51
N TYR A 150 12.47 -3.78 31.76
CA TYR A 150 13.63 -3.50 32.61
C TYR A 150 14.47 -4.78 32.77
N GLY A 151 15.69 -4.77 32.23
CA GLY A 151 16.56 -5.94 32.13
C GLY A 151 17.77 -5.65 31.24
N ASN A 152 18.75 -6.56 31.23
CA ASN A 152 19.90 -6.45 30.34
C ASN A 152 19.43 -6.56 28.88
N ILE A 153 19.79 -5.60 28.03
CA ILE A 153 19.37 -5.54 26.62
C ILE A 153 19.86 -6.72 25.77
N PHE A 154 20.82 -7.49 26.27
CA PHE A 154 21.31 -8.73 25.68
C PHE A 154 20.50 -9.96 26.11
N ASP A 155 19.76 -9.88 27.22
CA ASP A 155 19.02 -11.00 27.83
C ASP A 155 17.50 -10.83 27.78
N THR A 156 17.01 -9.64 27.39
CA THR A 156 15.56 -9.35 27.29
C THR A 156 15.14 -9.12 25.84
N THR A 157 14.33 -10.04 25.31
CA THR A 157 13.62 -9.83 24.05
C THR A 157 12.44 -8.90 24.28
N ARG A 158 12.27 -7.89 23.41
CA ARG A 158 11.06 -7.07 23.44
C ARG A 158 9.85 -7.94 23.16
N GLU A 159 8.77 -7.75 23.91
CA GLU A 159 7.52 -8.42 23.60
C GLU A 159 7.03 -7.99 22.21
N THR A 160 6.55 -8.98 21.46
CA THR A 160 5.96 -8.79 20.15
C THR A 160 4.56 -9.36 20.14
N SER A 161 3.67 -8.71 19.43
CA SER A 161 2.35 -9.25 19.12
C SER A 161 2.25 -9.44 17.62
N HIS A 162 1.69 -10.58 17.24
CA HIS A 162 1.57 -11.00 15.86
C HIS A 162 0.15 -11.50 15.64
N THR A 163 -0.49 -10.99 14.61
CA THR A 163 -1.79 -11.51 14.18
C THR A 163 -1.85 -11.47 12.66
N THR A 164 -2.76 -12.24 12.11
CA THR A 164 -3.08 -12.16 10.69
C THR A 164 -3.99 -10.97 10.45
N ILE A 165 -3.56 -10.00 9.63
CA ILE A 165 -4.47 -8.97 9.14
C ILE A 165 -5.34 -9.57 8.04
N ARG A 166 -6.65 -9.34 8.13
CA ARG A 166 -7.64 -9.81 7.17
C ARG A 166 -8.27 -8.60 6.49
N MET A 167 -8.18 -8.55 5.18
CA MET A 167 -8.86 -7.55 4.36
C MET A 167 -9.76 -8.21 3.32
N ALA A 168 -10.76 -7.47 2.88
CA ALA A 168 -11.57 -7.82 1.74
C ALA A 168 -11.45 -6.71 0.70
N PHE A 169 -11.05 -7.08 -0.51
CA PHE A 169 -11.07 -6.19 -1.66
C PHE A 169 -12.34 -6.47 -2.43
N GLN A 170 -13.24 -5.50 -2.42
CA GLN A 170 -14.49 -5.55 -3.17
C GLN A 170 -14.29 -4.83 -4.49
N THR A 171 -14.44 -5.56 -5.60
CA THR A 171 -14.36 -4.98 -6.94
C THR A 171 -15.63 -5.31 -7.69
N GLU A 172 -16.25 -4.29 -8.29
CA GLU A 172 -17.39 -4.49 -9.18
C GLU A 172 -16.88 -5.05 -10.52
N LEU A 173 -17.39 -6.22 -10.90
CA LEU A 173 -17.06 -6.83 -12.18
C LEU A 173 -17.97 -6.27 -13.28
N PRO A 174 -17.46 -6.10 -14.52
CA PRO A 174 -18.27 -5.57 -15.61
C PRO A 174 -19.44 -6.49 -15.98
N ASN A 175 -19.28 -7.80 -15.76
CA ASN A 175 -20.32 -8.80 -15.94
C ASN A 175 -20.33 -9.75 -14.73
N PRO A 176 -21.49 -10.31 -14.35
CA PRO A 176 -21.57 -11.32 -13.30
C PRO A 176 -20.84 -12.60 -13.73
N ILE A 177 -19.79 -12.96 -12.99
CA ILE A 177 -19.09 -14.23 -13.16
C ILE A 177 -19.54 -15.18 -12.05
N ASN A 178 -20.59 -15.95 -12.33
CA ASN A 178 -21.05 -17.01 -11.45
C ASN A 178 -20.22 -18.27 -11.68
N GLU A 179 -19.80 -18.90 -10.59
CA GLU A 179 -18.97 -20.10 -10.62
C GLU A 179 -19.76 -21.27 -10.02
N THR A 180 -19.95 -22.32 -10.81
CA THR A 180 -20.65 -23.54 -10.42
C THR A 180 -19.71 -24.74 -10.49
N LYS A 181 -20.09 -25.85 -9.86
CA LYS A 181 -19.31 -27.10 -9.92
C LYS A 181 -19.19 -27.66 -11.34
N ASP A 182 -20.15 -27.36 -12.22
CA ASP A 182 -20.15 -27.83 -13.62
C ASP A 182 -19.11 -27.08 -14.48
N ASP A 183 -18.61 -25.93 -14.01
CA ASP A 183 -17.55 -25.17 -14.68
C ASP A 183 -16.15 -25.74 -14.41
N GLU A 184 -16.01 -26.68 -13.46
CA GLU A 184 -14.73 -27.30 -13.12
C GLU A 184 -14.21 -28.16 -14.27
N LYS A 185 -12.97 -27.93 -14.69
CA LYS A 185 -12.31 -28.73 -15.72
C LYS A 185 -11.46 -29.84 -15.11
N LYS A 186 -11.43 -30.99 -15.79
CA LYS A 186 -10.41 -32.00 -15.52
C LYS A 186 -9.05 -31.46 -15.99
N LEU A 187 -8.03 -31.62 -15.16
CA LEU A 187 -6.65 -31.31 -15.55
C LEU A 187 -6.21 -32.26 -16.66
N ILE A 188 -5.79 -31.71 -17.79
CA ILE A 188 -5.41 -32.47 -19.00
C ILE A 188 -3.99 -32.08 -19.45
N SER A 189 -3.50 -30.88 -19.11
CA SER A 189 -2.18 -30.43 -19.52
C SER A 189 -1.09 -30.77 -18.50
N ASP A 190 0.00 -31.36 -18.99
CA ASP A 190 1.23 -31.56 -18.22
C ASP A 190 2.24 -30.41 -18.43
N GLN A 191 1.98 -29.51 -19.39
CA GLN A 191 2.86 -28.40 -19.76
C GLN A 191 2.40 -27.09 -19.12
N VAL A 192 2.78 -26.94 -17.86
CA VAL A 192 2.46 -25.78 -17.01
C VAL A 192 3.56 -24.71 -17.06
N PHE A 193 4.78 -25.10 -17.45
CA PHE A 193 5.96 -24.24 -17.48
C PHE A 193 6.62 -24.20 -18.85
N GLY A 194 7.42 -23.15 -19.05
CA GLY A 194 8.29 -23.02 -20.21
C GLY A 194 7.97 -21.77 -21.03
N LEU A 195 8.86 -21.52 -21.99
CA LEU A 195 8.74 -20.40 -22.89
C LEU A 195 7.50 -20.60 -23.78
N ASN A 196 6.60 -19.63 -23.74
CA ASN A 196 5.34 -19.64 -24.48
C ASN A 196 5.29 -18.46 -25.47
N ASN A 197 4.33 -18.51 -26.38
CA ASN A 197 4.21 -17.51 -27.46
C ASN A 197 4.08 -16.07 -26.94
N THR A 198 3.35 -15.86 -25.84
CA THR A 198 3.19 -14.51 -25.26
C THR A 198 4.51 -13.99 -24.70
N ALA A 199 5.26 -14.82 -23.96
CA ALA A 199 6.58 -14.46 -23.46
C ALA A 199 7.56 -14.16 -24.61
N ILE A 200 7.53 -14.94 -25.70
CA ILE A 200 8.34 -14.69 -26.90
C ILE A 200 7.99 -13.34 -27.53
N GLN A 201 6.70 -13.06 -27.74
CA GLN A 201 6.23 -11.80 -28.31
C GLN A 201 6.65 -10.59 -27.46
N ILE A 202 6.63 -10.71 -26.13
CA ILE A 202 7.10 -9.64 -25.23
C ILE A 202 8.61 -9.44 -25.38
N MET A 203 9.40 -10.51 -25.46
CA MET A 203 10.84 -10.39 -25.68
C MET A 203 11.17 -9.80 -27.06
N ASP A 204 10.43 -10.17 -28.10
CA ASP A 204 10.54 -9.58 -29.44
C ASP A 204 10.17 -8.09 -29.44
N LEU A 205 9.15 -7.71 -28.67
CA LEU A 205 8.80 -6.31 -28.45
C LEU A 205 9.96 -5.55 -27.80
N PHE A 206 10.60 -6.12 -26.78
CA PHE A 206 11.76 -5.49 -26.13
C PHE A 206 12.92 -5.32 -27.12
N ASN A 207 13.24 -6.37 -27.90
CA ASN A 207 14.27 -6.31 -28.94
C ASN A 207 13.97 -5.19 -29.95
N LYS A 208 12.72 -5.10 -30.40
CA LYS A 208 12.27 -4.05 -31.32
C LYS A 208 12.43 -2.66 -30.71
N ILE A 209 12.13 -2.49 -29.42
CA ILE A 209 12.33 -1.22 -28.72
C ILE A 209 13.81 -0.82 -28.73
N PHE A 210 14.73 -1.74 -28.43
CA PHE A 210 16.17 -1.46 -28.50
C PHE A 210 16.61 -1.09 -29.92
N ASP A 211 16.22 -1.86 -30.93
CA ASP A 211 16.60 -1.59 -32.33
C ASP A 211 16.06 -0.25 -32.83
N GLU A 212 14.81 0.11 -32.48
CA GLU A 212 14.21 1.41 -32.82
C GLU A 212 14.95 2.58 -32.15
N HIS A 213 15.38 2.44 -30.90
CA HIS A 213 16.08 3.53 -30.18
C HIS A 213 17.56 3.65 -30.56
N LEU A 214 18.21 2.54 -30.89
CA LEU A 214 19.58 2.56 -31.40
C LEU A 214 19.63 3.09 -32.83
N ALA A 215 18.59 2.89 -33.63
CA ALA A 215 18.42 3.45 -34.97
C ALA A 215 19.71 3.37 -35.80
N PHE A 216 20.24 2.17 -35.95
CA PHE A 216 21.53 1.91 -36.60
C PHE A 216 21.59 2.46 -38.03
N TYR A 217 22.68 3.14 -38.38
CA TYR A 217 22.97 3.61 -39.74
C TYR A 217 24.47 3.48 -40.05
N TYR A 218 24.83 3.50 -41.33
CA TYR A 218 26.23 3.49 -41.75
C TYR A 218 26.64 4.90 -42.14
N SER A 219 27.81 5.33 -41.66
CA SER A 219 28.36 6.62 -42.03
C SER A 219 28.85 6.61 -43.48
N ASP A 220 28.35 7.55 -44.30
CA ASP A 220 28.75 7.67 -45.71
C ASP A 220 30.25 7.97 -45.89
N SER A 221 30.91 8.56 -44.89
CA SER A 221 32.31 8.96 -44.95
C SER A 221 33.30 7.91 -44.45
N THR A 222 32.89 7.02 -43.53
CA THR A 222 33.78 6.02 -42.90
C THR A 222 33.36 4.58 -43.17
N GLY A 223 32.12 4.35 -43.59
CA GLY A 223 31.54 3.01 -43.70
C GLY A 223 31.31 2.33 -42.34
N GLU A 224 31.57 3.02 -41.22
CA GLU A 224 31.42 2.49 -39.88
C GLU A 224 29.95 2.51 -39.43
N LEU A 225 29.57 1.51 -38.64
CA LEU A 225 28.25 1.43 -38.02
C LEU A 225 28.14 2.50 -36.93
N GLN A 226 27.17 3.40 -37.07
CA GLN A 226 26.79 4.38 -36.07
C GLN A 226 25.38 4.09 -35.53
N TYR A 227 25.09 4.62 -34.34
CA TYR A 227 23.82 4.45 -33.65
C TYR A 227 23.54 5.66 -32.76
N MET A 228 22.26 5.89 -32.48
CA MET A 228 21.82 6.95 -31.59
C MET A 228 22.21 6.64 -30.14
N THR A 229 22.67 7.67 -29.44
CA THR A 229 23.12 7.60 -28.03
C THR A 229 22.36 8.58 -27.13
N ASN A 230 21.45 9.37 -27.70
CA ASN A 230 20.66 10.41 -27.03
C ASN A 230 19.39 9.87 -26.40
N PHE A 231 19.48 8.75 -25.67
CA PHE A 231 18.40 8.21 -24.86
C PHE A 231 18.94 7.64 -23.56
N ASP A 232 18.07 7.50 -22.57
CA ASP A 232 18.43 6.99 -21.25
C ASP A 232 17.56 5.78 -20.87
N ALA A 233 17.83 5.22 -19.68
CA ALA A 233 17.07 4.10 -19.16
C ALA A 233 15.57 4.41 -18.98
N THR A 234 15.24 5.66 -18.66
CA THR A 234 13.87 6.15 -18.51
C THR A 234 13.12 6.10 -19.84
N THR A 235 13.80 6.42 -20.93
CA THR A 235 13.24 6.39 -22.29
C THR A 235 12.79 4.99 -22.68
N ILE A 236 13.67 3.99 -22.48
CA ILE A 236 13.36 2.57 -22.75
C ILE A 236 12.22 2.08 -21.85
N HIS A 237 12.28 2.39 -20.56
CA HIS A 237 11.24 2.01 -19.60
C HIS A 237 9.86 2.54 -20.00
N ASN A 238 9.78 3.82 -20.34
CA ASN A 238 8.52 4.45 -20.75
C ASN A 238 8.00 3.85 -22.05
N LYS A 239 8.88 3.53 -23.02
CA LYS A 239 8.47 2.89 -24.27
C LYS A 239 7.93 1.49 -24.05
N ILE A 240 8.53 0.73 -23.13
CA ILE A 240 8.02 -0.59 -22.73
C ILE A 240 6.58 -0.45 -22.19
N LEU A 241 6.36 0.46 -21.24
CA LEU A 241 5.03 0.67 -20.67
C LEU A 241 4.01 1.17 -21.71
N GLU A 242 4.42 2.04 -22.64
CA GLU A 242 3.55 2.57 -23.70
C GLU A 242 3.10 1.48 -24.69
N LYS A 243 4.00 0.55 -25.05
CA LYS A 243 3.72 -0.48 -26.06
C LYS A 243 3.07 -1.74 -25.50
N LEU A 244 3.21 -2.01 -24.19
CA LEU A 244 2.53 -3.14 -23.57
C LEU A 244 1.03 -2.85 -23.46
N THR A 245 0.22 -3.88 -23.71
CA THR A 245 -1.23 -3.76 -23.58
C THR A 245 -1.60 -3.62 -22.10
N HIS A 246 -2.25 -2.51 -21.76
CA HIS A 246 -2.81 -2.33 -20.42
C HIS A 246 -3.98 -3.30 -20.20
N GLY A 247 -4.04 -3.86 -19.00
CA GLY A 247 -5.17 -4.69 -18.56
C GLY A 247 -6.12 -3.89 -17.65
N CYS A 248 -6.71 -4.58 -16.66
CA CYS A 248 -7.64 -4.10 -15.63
C CYS A 248 -8.25 -2.70 -15.90
N PHE A 249 -9.47 -2.66 -16.42
CA PHE A 249 -10.16 -1.41 -16.77
C PHE A 249 -11.02 -0.84 -15.63
N ASP A 250 -11.18 -1.58 -14.53
CA ASP A 250 -12.22 -1.30 -13.52
C ASP A 250 -11.81 -0.22 -12.51
N ASN A 251 -12.80 0.17 -11.68
CA ASN A 251 -12.64 1.12 -10.59
C ASN A 251 -11.73 0.58 -9.48
N SER A 252 -11.29 1.47 -8.59
CA SER A 252 -10.49 1.05 -7.44
C SER A 252 -11.30 0.12 -6.53
N SER A 253 -10.65 -0.92 -5.99
CA SER A 253 -11.32 -1.85 -5.08
C SER A 253 -11.67 -1.14 -3.77
N HIS A 254 -12.90 -1.32 -3.29
CA HIS A 254 -13.29 -0.89 -1.97
C HIS A 254 -12.67 -1.81 -0.92
N VAL A 255 -11.87 -1.24 0.00
CA VAL A 255 -11.09 -2.00 0.98
C VAL A 255 -11.78 -2.01 2.33
N VAL A 256 -12.08 -3.21 2.82
CA VAL A 256 -12.61 -3.42 4.17
C VAL A 256 -11.59 -4.17 5.01
N ILE A 257 -11.16 -3.58 6.13
CA ILE A 257 -10.32 -4.24 7.13
C ILE A 257 -11.26 -4.98 8.10
N LEU A 258 -11.09 -6.29 8.18
CA LEU A 258 -11.90 -7.16 9.03
C LEU A 258 -11.24 -7.39 10.39
N GLU A 259 -11.96 -8.09 11.26
CA GLU A 259 -11.38 -8.57 12.51
C GLU A 259 -10.17 -9.46 12.24
N ALA A 260 -9.05 -9.20 12.91
CA ALA A 260 -7.81 -9.94 12.67
C ALA A 260 -7.95 -11.43 13.02
N GLY A 261 -7.21 -12.25 12.27
CA GLY A 261 -7.28 -13.70 12.28
C GLY A 261 -6.46 -14.37 13.39
N GLY A 262 -6.07 -15.62 13.15
CA GLY A 262 -5.23 -16.40 14.05
C GLY A 262 -3.76 -15.98 14.04
N MET A 263 -2.90 -16.78 14.67
CA MET A 263 -1.47 -16.51 14.65
C MET A 263 -0.86 -16.81 13.27
N PRO A 264 -0.15 -15.86 12.64
CA PRO A 264 0.35 -16.00 11.28
C PRO A 264 1.48 -17.02 11.15
N SER A 265 2.11 -17.42 12.26
CA SER A 265 3.20 -18.41 12.26
C SER A 265 2.71 -19.86 12.19
N SER A 266 1.42 -20.12 12.50
CA SER A 266 0.82 -21.46 12.57
C SER A 266 -0.09 -21.76 11.38
N ASN A 267 -0.23 -23.04 11.04
CA ASN A 267 -1.19 -23.47 10.01
C ASN A 267 -2.62 -23.22 10.49
N GLU A 268 -2.89 -23.60 11.74
CA GLU A 268 -4.19 -23.48 12.41
C GLU A 268 -4.66 -22.03 12.44
N GLY A 269 -3.75 -21.07 12.66
CA GLY A 269 -4.07 -19.65 12.65
C GLY A 269 -4.45 -19.12 11.27
N ILE A 270 -3.82 -19.61 10.20
CA ILE A 270 -4.20 -19.29 8.81
C ILE A 270 -5.55 -19.94 8.46
N TYR A 271 -5.78 -21.19 8.90
CA TYR A 271 -7.05 -21.89 8.66
C TYR A 271 -8.21 -21.20 9.38
N GLN A 272 -8.01 -20.81 10.64
CA GLN A 272 -8.98 -20.00 11.38
C GLN A 272 -9.31 -18.70 10.63
N SER A 273 -8.30 -18.05 10.03
CA SER A 273 -8.50 -16.84 9.26
C SER A 273 -9.36 -17.07 8.01
N ALA A 274 -9.16 -18.19 7.29
CA ALA A 274 -9.99 -18.60 6.16
C ALA A 274 -11.44 -18.95 6.58
N ASP A 275 -11.62 -19.65 7.70
CA ASP A 275 -12.95 -19.95 8.26
C ASP A 275 -13.72 -18.69 8.66
N MET A 276 -13.02 -17.67 9.18
CA MET A 276 -13.66 -16.39 9.47
C MET A 276 -14.16 -15.72 8.19
N TYR A 277 -13.43 -15.79 7.07
CA TYR A 277 -13.92 -15.27 5.78
C TYR A 277 -15.17 -15.98 5.29
N LYS A 278 -15.27 -17.31 5.47
CA LYS A 278 -16.48 -18.06 5.13
C LYS A 278 -17.73 -17.48 5.80
N LYS A 279 -17.60 -17.10 7.09
CA LYS A 279 -18.67 -16.46 7.86
C LYS A 279 -18.89 -15.01 7.45
N ASP A 280 -17.81 -14.27 7.23
CA ASP A 280 -17.87 -12.83 6.93
C ASP A 280 -18.48 -12.57 5.54
N PHE A 281 -18.17 -13.42 4.56
CA PHE A 281 -18.71 -13.36 3.19
C PHE A 281 -20.03 -14.13 3.02
N LEU A 282 -20.57 -14.72 4.09
CA LEU A 282 -21.83 -15.48 4.08
C LEU A 282 -21.83 -16.61 3.04
N LEU A 283 -20.70 -17.33 2.91
CA LEU A 283 -20.54 -18.39 1.92
C LEU A 283 -21.26 -19.67 2.34
N ASN A 284 -22.07 -20.21 1.44
CA ASN A 284 -22.68 -21.54 1.60
C ASN A 284 -21.66 -22.66 1.31
N SER A 285 -22.05 -23.91 1.54
CA SER A 285 -21.21 -25.09 1.30
C SER A 285 -20.71 -25.23 -0.13
N ASP A 286 -21.45 -24.71 -1.10
CA ASP A 286 -21.13 -24.82 -2.53
C ASP A 286 -20.43 -23.59 -3.10
N ASN A 287 -20.24 -22.52 -2.31
CA ASN A 287 -19.54 -21.34 -2.77
C ASN A 287 -18.02 -21.48 -2.63
N TYR A 288 -17.32 -20.80 -3.53
CA TYR A 288 -15.86 -20.70 -3.53
C TYR A 288 -15.39 -19.52 -2.66
N LEU A 289 -14.23 -19.71 -2.02
CA LEU A 289 -13.52 -18.64 -1.32
C LEU A 289 -12.20 -18.38 -2.05
N ASP A 290 -12.14 -17.25 -2.74
CA ASP A 290 -10.92 -16.74 -3.37
C ASP A 290 -10.08 -16.00 -2.33
N ILE A 291 -8.85 -16.47 -2.09
CA ILE A 291 -7.99 -15.90 -1.05
C ILE A 291 -6.56 -15.73 -1.52
N VAL A 292 -5.99 -14.55 -1.30
CA VAL A 292 -4.61 -14.22 -1.71
C VAL A 292 -3.71 -13.95 -0.51
N GLY A 293 -2.45 -14.37 -0.63
CA GLY A 293 -1.39 -14.13 0.34
C GLY A 293 -0.02 -14.45 -0.27
N ASP A 294 1.05 -14.21 0.49
CA ASP A 294 2.40 -14.57 0.07
C ASP A 294 2.56 -16.10 -0.13
N GLU A 295 3.71 -16.54 -0.65
CA GLU A 295 3.98 -17.97 -0.89
C GLU A 295 3.78 -18.83 0.36
N SER A 296 4.17 -18.30 1.52
CA SER A 296 4.12 -19.04 2.77
C SER A 296 2.68 -19.28 3.22
N ILE A 297 1.81 -18.28 3.06
CA ILE A 297 0.38 -18.35 3.32
C ILE A 297 -0.30 -19.24 2.27
N PHE A 298 0.00 -19.02 0.99
CA PHE A 298 -0.52 -19.79 -0.12
C PHE A 298 -0.29 -21.29 0.08
N ARG A 299 0.95 -21.68 0.38
CA ARG A 299 1.32 -23.09 0.61
C ARG A 299 0.58 -23.71 1.79
N ARG A 300 0.29 -22.94 2.85
CA ARG A 300 -0.52 -23.42 3.97
C ARG A 300 -1.97 -23.62 3.55
N LEU A 301 -2.55 -22.66 2.83
CA LEU A 301 -3.91 -22.78 2.31
C LEU A 301 -4.07 -23.97 1.34
N MET A 302 -3.02 -24.29 0.59
CA MET A 302 -2.98 -25.50 -0.24
C MET A 302 -3.09 -26.81 0.56
N ASN A 303 -2.59 -26.84 1.80
CA ASN A 303 -2.66 -28.05 2.64
C ASN A 303 -4.09 -28.36 3.08
N ILE A 304 -4.85 -27.35 3.52
CA ILE A 304 -6.25 -27.55 3.97
C ILE A 304 -7.21 -27.80 2.80
N ARG A 305 -6.82 -27.46 1.58
CA ARG A 305 -7.66 -27.67 0.39
C ARG A 305 -8.08 -29.12 0.15
N LYS A 306 -7.31 -30.10 0.66
CA LYS A 306 -7.71 -31.52 0.66
C LYS A 306 -9.05 -31.75 1.39
N GLU A 307 -9.29 -30.97 2.43
CA GLU A 307 -10.50 -31.01 3.27
C GLU A 307 -11.53 -29.97 2.83
N TRP A 308 -11.07 -28.85 2.23
CA TRP A 308 -11.92 -27.79 1.70
C TRP A 308 -11.61 -27.48 0.22
N PRO A 309 -12.16 -28.25 -0.74
CA PRO A 309 -11.85 -28.10 -2.17
C PRO A 309 -12.28 -26.75 -2.78
N ASN A 310 -13.30 -26.11 -2.21
CA ASN A 310 -13.82 -24.81 -2.66
C ASN A 310 -12.97 -23.62 -2.20
N LEU A 311 -11.94 -23.84 -1.38
CA LEU A 311 -10.94 -22.81 -1.11
C LEU A 311 -10.04 -22.68 -2.34
N LEU A 312 -9.99 -21.48 -2.93
CA LEU A 312 -9.19 -21.15 -4.10
C LEU A 312 -8.06 -20.17 -3.71
N PRO A 313 -6.88 -20.67 -3.30
CA PRO A 313 -5.74 -19.81 -3.03
C PRO A 313 -5.22 -19.16 -4.32
N ILE A 314 -4.87 -17.88 -4.24
CA ILE A 314 -4.20 -17.09 -5.27
C ILE A 314 -2.80 -16.76 -4.74
N LEU A 315 -1.79 -16.99 -5.57
CA LEU A 315 -0.40 -16.75 -5.20
C LEU A 315 -0.08 -15.24 -5.22
N GLY A 316 0.58 -14.74 -4.18
CA GLY A 316 1.06 -13.36 -4.10
C GLY A 316 2.14 -13.07 -5.16
N MET A 317 1.85 -12.12 -6.06
CA MET A 317 2.70 -11.83 -7.21
C MET A 317 3.89 -10.90 -6.88
N TRP A 318 3.78 -10.06 -5.85
CA TRP A 318 4.88 -9.17 -5.45
C TRP A 318 6.02 -9.93 -4.79
N HIS A 319 5.72 -10.78 -3.81
CA HIS A 319 6.72 -11.65 -3.19
C HIS A 319 7.32 -12.61 -4.23
N THR A 320 6.49 -13.15 -5.13
CA THR A 320 6.99 -14.00 -6.23
C THR A 320 7.95 -13.23 -7.14
N ASN A 321 7.65 -11.98 -7.51
CA ASN A 321 8.56 -11.16 -8.32
C ASN A 321 9.86 -10.81 -7.57
N LYS A 322 9.80 -10.61 -6.25
CA LYS A 322 10.99 -10.43 -5.40
C LYS A 322 11.88 -11.68 -5.40
N ASP A 323 11.30 -12.88 -5.35
CA ASP A 323 12.04 -14.14 -5.41
C ASP A 323 12.59 -14.44 -6.81
N MET A 324 11.90 -14.05 -7.88
CA MET A 324 12.44 -14.07 -9.25
C MET A 324 13.71 -13.19 -9.34
N LEU A 325 13.68 -11.99 -8.77
CA LEU A 325 14.85 -11.10 -8.71
C LEU A 325 16.00 -11.73 -7.89
N SER A 326 15.69 -12.33 -6.74
CA SER A 326 16.67 -13.04 -5.92
C SER A 326 17.33 -14.19 -6.70
N ALA A 327 16.55 -14.96 -7.46
CA ALA A 327 17.07 -16.06 -8.30
C ALA A 327 18.06 -15.55 -9.37
N ILE A 328 17.76 -14.43 -10.02
CA ILE A 328 18.67 -13.81 -11.00
C ILE A 328 19.99 -13.42 -10.34
N ILE A 329 19.94 -12.77 -9.18
CA ILE A 329 21.15 -12.33 -8.48
C ILE A 329 22.01 -13.54 -8.10
N VAL A 330 21.41 -14.62 -7.62
CA VAL A 330 22.12 -15.87 -7.30
C VAL A 330 22.79 -16.45 -8.55
N ILE A 331 22.07 -16.57 -9.67
CA ILE A 331 22.60 -17.17 -10.90
C ILE A 331 23.75 -16.35 -11.48
N PHE A 332 23.63 -15.03 -11.49
CA PHE A 332 24.59 -14.14 -12.14
C PHE A 332 25.68 -13.62 -11.19
N SER A 333 25.65 -14.02 -9.91
CA SER A 333 26.63 -13.65 -8.87
C SER A 333 28.08 -13.89 -9.32
N SER A 334 28.35 -15.05 -9.90
CA SER A 334 29.68 -15.46 -10.38
C SER A 334 30.05 -14.92 -11.76
N TYR A 335 29.15 -14.19 -12.42
CA TYR A 335 29.33 -13.70 -13.79
C TYR A 335 29.59 -12.19 -13.86
N GLY A 336 29.93 -11.56 -12.74
CA GLY A 336 30.33 -10.14 -12.67
C GLY A 336 29.17 -9.17 -12.46
N ILE A 337 27.97 -9.64 -12.06
CA ILE A 337 26.84 -8.75 -11.78
C ILE A 337 27.14 -7.74 -10.67
N PHE A 338 27.91 -8.15 -9.64
CA PHE A 338 28.31 -7.26 -8.55
C PHE A 338 29.31 -6.17 -8.99
N ASP A 339 30.17 -6.47 -9.96
CA ASP A 339 31.06 -5.48 -10.56
C ASP A 339 30.25 -4.43 -11.32
N LEU A 340 29.23 -4.85 -12.07
CA LEU A 340 28.29 -3.94 -12.74
C LEU A 340 27.48 -3.12 -11.74
N CYS A 341 27.02 -3.71 -10.64
CA CYS A 341 26.35 -2.99 -9.56
C CYS A 341 27.28 -1.92 -8.96
N THR A 342 28.55 -2.25 -8.74
CA THR A 342 29.57 -1.32 -8.21
C THR A 342 29.79 -0.17 -9.20
N ALA A 343 29.88 -0.47 -10.50
CA ALA A 343 30.03 0.54 -11.55
C ALA A 343 28.86 1.53 -11.61
N ILE A 344 27.63 1.07 -11.29
CA ILE A 344 26.43 1.92 -11.20
C ILE A 344 26.36 2.70 -9.87
N GLY A 345 27.23 2.39 -8.91
CA GLY A 345 27.35 3.11 -7.64
C GLY A 345 26.63 2.45 -6.45
N VAL A 346 26.31 1.15 -6.52
CA VAL A 346 25.77 0.42 -5.37
C VAL A 346 26.84 0.30 -4.29
N LYS A 347 26.57 0.89 -3.11
CA LYS A 347 27.53 0.89 -1.98
C LYS A 347 27.41 -0.33 -1.07
N PHE A 348 26.22 -0.94 -0.98
CA PHE A 348 25.91 -2.03 -0.03
C PHE A 348 25.55 -3.30 -0.79
N LEU A 349 26.57 -3.97 -1.36
CA LEU A 349 26.39 -5.17 -2.17
C LEU A 349 25.80 -6.34 -1.37
N ASP A 350 26.14 -6.44 -0.08
CA ASP A 350 25.56 -7.41 0.86
C ASP A 350 24.04 -7.26 1.01
N LYS A 351 23.55 -6.02 0.97
CA LYS A 351 22.12 -5.70 1.05
C LYS A 351 21.41 -5.91 -0.29
N PHE A 352 22.13 -5.64 -1.39
CA PHE A 352 21.66 -5.92 -2.75
C PHE A 352 21.48 -7.42 -2.97
N GLU A 353 22.47 -8.23 -2.59
CA GLU A 353 22.43 -9.69 -2.67
C GLU A 353 21.21 -10.28 -1.96
N LYS A 354 20.91 -9.75 -0.77
CA LYS A 354 19.77 -10.18 0.06
C LYS A 354 18.44 -9.55 -0.36
N VAL A 355 18.42 -8.70 -1.39
CA VAL A 355 17.21 -7.98 -1.86
C VAL A 355 16.49 -7.28 -0.69
N ILE A 356 17.26 -6.61 0.18
CA ILE A 356 16.69 -5.96 1.38
C ILE A 356 15.72 -4.84 0.98
N ASP A 357 16.15 -4.01 0.03
CA ASP A 357 15.29 -3.01 -0.60
C ASP A 357 14.96 -3.47 -2.01
N TYR A 358 13.78 -4.08 -2.18
CA TYR A 358 13.32 -4.57 -3.47
C TYR A 358 13.27 -3.46 -4.53
N ARG A 359 12.80 -2.25 -4.17
CA ARG A 359 12.63 -1.15 -5.13
C ARG A 359 13.98 -0.64 -5.63
N ALA A 360 14.96 -0.49 -4.76
CA ALA A 360 16.31 -0.11 -5.16
C ALA A 360 16.97 -1.22 -5.99
N THR A 361 16.86 -2.47 -5.54
CA THR A 361 17.50 -3.63 -6.19
C THR A 361 16.96 -3.86 -7.60
N ILE A 362 15.65 -3.85 -7.79
CA ILE A 362 15.04 -4.04 -9.12
C ILE A 362 15.42 -2.90 -10.07
N ARG A 363 15.54 -1.67 -9.56
CA ARG A 363 15.97 -0.52 -10.38
C ARG A 363 17.43 -0.66 -10.81
N THR A 364 18.31 -1.11 -9.93
CA THR A 364 19.70 -1.41 -10.29
C THR A 364 19.76 -2.48 -11.38
N ILE A 365 19.02 -3.59 -11.22
CA ILE A 365 18.97 -4.66 -12.22
C ILE A 365 18.43 -4.17 -13.57
N GLU A 366 17.41 -3.33 -13.56
CA GLU A 366 16.87 -2.71 -14.78
C GLU A 366 17.92 -1.86 -15.51
N LEU A 367 18.72 -1.07 -14.79
CA LEU A 367 19.81 -0.29 -15.38
C LEU A 367 20.89 -1.19 -16.01
N ILE A 368 21.23 -2.29 -15.35
CA ILE A 368 22.16 -3.29 -15.88
C ILE A 368 21.55 -3.94 -17.13
N TRP A 369 20.27 -4.33 -17.07
CA TRP A 369 19.57 -4.95 -18.18
C TRP A 369 19.54 -4.07 -19.43
N ILE A 370 19.27 -2.78 -19.27
CA ILE A 370 19.29 -1.82 -20.38
C ILE A 370 20.71 -1.69 -20.95
N SER A 371 21.73 -1.60 -20.09
CA SER A 371 23.12 -1.51 -20.52
C SER A 371 23.57 -2.76 -21.30
N VAL A 372 23.20 -3.95 -20.79
CA VAL A 372 23.45 -5.23 -21.45
C VAL A 372 22.68 -5.34 -22.76
N GLY A 373 21.42 -4.93 -22.80
CA GLY A 373 20.60 -4.89 -24.01
C GLY A 373 21.23 -4.02 -25.10
N ILE A 374 21.65 -2.80 -24.76
CA ILE A 374 22.36 -1.90 -25.69
C ILE A 374 23.62 -2.57 -26.24
N ALA A 375 24.50 -3.06 -25.36
CA ALA A 375 25.75 -3.69 -25.76
C ALA A 375 25.53 -4.93 -26.64
N LEU A 376 24.53 -5.75 -26.29
CA LEU A 376 24.16 -6.94 -27.03
C LEU A 376 23.68 -6.58 -28.44
N HIS A 377 22.73 -5.66 -28.57
CA HIS A 377 22.20 -5.24 -29.87
C HIS A 377 23.26 -4.63 -30.78
N ILE A 378 24.15 -3.78 -30.24
CA ILE A 378 25.30 -3.24 -30.98
C ILE A 378 26.20 -4.38 -31.49
N HIS A 379 26.54 -5.33 -30.61
CA HIS A 379 27.38 -6.47 -30.97
C HIS A 379 26.75 -7.33 -32.08
N LEU A 380 25.46 -7.64 -31.96
CA LEU A 380 24.72 -8.42 -32.96
C LEU A 380 24.72 -7.73 -34.32
N LYS A 381 24.51 -6.41 -34.33
CA LYS A 381 24.53 -5.62 -35.56
C LYS A 381 25.91 -5.59 -36.21
N LEU A 382 26.97 -5.35 -35.43
CA LEU A 382 28.36 -5.35 -35.91
C LEU A 382 28.80 -6.69 -36.48
N LYS A 383 28.32 -7.80 -35.92
CA LYS A 383 28.68 -9.15 -36.36
C LYS A 383 27.69 -9.74 -37.37
N ASN A 384 26.62 -9.02 -37.70
CA ASN A 384 25.51 -9.49 -38.53
C ASN A 384 24.95 -10.84 -38.06
N ILE A 385 24.76 -10.98 -36.73
CA ILE A 385 24.24 -12.19 -36.08
C ILE A 385 22.77 -11.94 -35.70
N ASN A 386 21.90 -12.89 -36.04
CA ASN A 386 20.52 -12.88 -35.55
C ASN A 386 20.48 -13.27 -34.07
N ILE A 387 19.68 -12.56 -33.27
CA ILE A 387 19.53 -12.81 -31.83
C ILE A 387 19.13 -14.26 -31.50
N ASN A 388 18.33 -14.89 -32.38
CA ASN A 388 17.89 -16.29 -32.23
C ASN A 388 19.04 -17.29 -32.39
N ASN A 389 20.14 -16.88 -33.03
CA ASN A 389 21.30 -17.73 -33.29
C ASN A 389 22.42 -17.55 -32.25
N ILE A 390 22.20 -16.79 -31.16
CA ILE A 390 23.25 -16.52 -30.16
C ILE A 390 23.69 -17.79 -29.43
N LEU A 391 22.72 -18.64 -29.10
CA LEU A 391 22.94 -19.90 -28.40
C LEU A 391 23.50 -20.99 -29.32
N ASP A 392 23.33 -20.84 -30.64
CA ASP A 392 23.89 -21.74 -31.63
C ASP A 392 25.38 -21.46 -31.88
N ARG A 393 26.17 -22.54 -31.92
CA ARG A 393 27.62 -22.63 -32.25
C ARG A 393 28.58 -22.42 -31.08
N ASN A 394 29.34 -23.49 -30.79
CA ASN A 394 30.56 -23.56 -29.96
C ASN A 394 30.52 -22.66 -28.72
N PHE A 395 29.88 -23.16 -27.66
CA PHE A 395 29.84 -22.56 -26.33
C PHE A 395 31.19 -21.95 -25.95
N GLU A 396 32.28 -22.72 -26.08
CA GLU A 396 33.65 -22.32 -25.71
C GLU A 396 34.16 -20.99 -26.32
N LYS A 397 33.77 -20.65 -27.56
CA LYS A 397 34.23 -19.40 -28.20
C LYS A 397 33.37 -18.18 -27.88
N ASN A 398 32.15 -18.40 -27.37
CA ASN A 398 31.12 -17.36 -27.24
C ASN A 398 30.49 -17.28 -25.84
N GLN A 399 31.11 -17.90 -24.83
CA GLN A 399 30.55 -18.06 -23.47
C GLN A 399 30.03 -16.75 -22.88
N ILE A 400 30.83 -15.68 -22.91
CA ILE A 400 30.46 -14.38 -22.33
C ILE A 400 29.21 -13.81 -23.00
N ARG A 401 29.11 -13.87 -24.33
CA ARG A 401 27.95 -13.40 -25.08
C ARG A 401 26.70 -14.19 -24.71
N GLN A 402 26.82 -15.51 -24.62
CA GLN A 402 25.69 -16.38 -24.28
C GLN A 402 25.20 -16.15 -22.85
N VAL A 403 26.11 -16.00 -21.88
CA VAL A 403 25.78 -15.65 -20.50
C VAL A 403 24.99 -14.34 -20.43
N TRP A 404 25.48 -13.28 -21.08
CA TRP A 404 24.81 -11.97 -21.02
C TRP A 404 23.54 -11.91 -21.86
N TYR A 405 23.41 -12.73 -22.91
CA TYR A 405 22.13 -12.95 -23.58
C TYR A 405 21.12 -13.64 -22.67
N LEU A 406 21.52 -14.69 -21.93
CA LEU A 406 20.65 -15.34 -20.95
C LEU A 406 20.25 -14.36 -19.83
N PHE A 407 21.18 -13.52 -19.36
CA PHE A 407 20.86 -12.44 -18.43
C PHE A 407 19.80 -11.52 -19.01
N TYR A 408 20.01 -11.03 -20.23
CA TYR A 408 19.06 -10.19 -20.94
C TYR A 408 17.69 -10.85 -21.08
N HIS A 409 17.64 -12.14 -21.40
CA HIS A 409 16.39 -12.88 -21.56
C HIS A 409 15.65 -13.06 -20.22
N TRP A 410 16.30 -13.63 -19.20
CA TRP A 410 15.68 -13.91 -17.91
C TRP A 410 15.28 -12.66 -17.14
N VAL A 411 16.12 -11.61 -17.19
CA VAL A 411 15.76 -10.31 -16.60
C VAL A 411 14.65 -9.63 -17.40
N GLY A 412 14.64 -9.80 -18.72
CA GLY A 412 13.53 -9.34 -19.56
C GLY A 412 12.19 -9.94 -19.09
N LEU A 413 12.13 -11.25 -18.85
CA LEU A 413 10.93 -11.92 -18.31
C LEU A 413 10.55 -11.40 -16.92
N LEU A 414 11.52 -11.18 -16.02
CA LEU A 414 11.29 -10.58 -14.70
C LEU A 414 10.68 -9.18 -14.82
N LEU A 415 11.24 -8.33 -15.68
CA LEU A 415 10.78 -6.96 -15.89
C LEU A 415 9.41 -6.93 -16.57
N ALA A 416 9.15 -7.84 -17.50
CA ALA A 416 7.84 -8.01 -18.12
C ALA A 416 6.78 -8.44 -17.11
N HIS A 417 7.08 -9.40 -16.23
CA HIS A 417 6.19 -9.78 -15.13
C HIS A 417 5.85 -8.58 -14.24
N LYS A 418 6.88 -7.82 -13.82
CA LYS A 418 6.70 -6.60 -13.03
C LYS A 418 5.89 -5.54 -13.78
N ALA A 419 6.13 -5.35 -15.07
CA ALA A 419 5.35 -4.43 -15.89
C ALA A 419 3.89 -4.87 -15.96
N GLY A 420 3.63 -6.17 -16.15
CA GLY A 420 2.30 -6.78 -16.10
C GLY A 420 1.55 -6.45 -14.81
N ILE A 421 2.21 -6.52 -13.65
CA ILE A 421 1.65 -6.06 -12.36
C ILE A 421 1.27 -4.58 -12.44
N ARG A 422 2.21 -3.73 -12.87
CA ARG A 422 2.01 -2.26 -12.85
C ARG A 422 0.96 -1.77 -13.84
N ILE A 423 0.70 -2.50 -14.92
CA ILE A 423 -0.33 -2.18 -15.91
C ILE A 423 -1.61 -3.00 -15.76
N GLY A 424 -1.71 -3.84 -14.73
CA GLY A 424 -2.88 -4.67 -14.46
C GLY A 424 -3.17 -5.73 -15.54
N ASN A 425 -2.16 -6.22 -16.25
CA ASN A 425 -2.36 -7.22 -17.30
C ASN A 425 -2.08 -8.63 -16.79
N PHE A 426 -3.14 -9.44 -16.69
CA PHE A 426 -3.07 -10.81 -16.20
C PHE A 426 -2.30 -11.76 -17.13
N GLU A 427 -2.55 -11.70 -18.44
CA GLU A 427 -1.89 -12.59 -19.41
C GLU A 427 -0.37 -12.39 -19.40
N ILE A 428 0.09 -11.13 -19.36
CA ILE A 428 1.52 -10.81 -19.25
C ILE A 428 2.10 -11.43 -17.97
N GLN A 429 1.44 -11.26 -16.82
CA GLN A 429 1.90 -11.83 -15.55
C GLN A 429 1.95 -13.36 -15.61
N LYS A 430 0.85 -14.01 -15.99
CA LYS A 430 0.72 -15.47 -16.07
C LYS A 430 1.82 -16.08 -16.95
N TYR A 431 1.96 -15.59 -18.18
CA TYR A 431 2.85 -16.22 -19.15
C TYR A 431 4.32 -15.92 -18.93
N THR A 432 4.66 -14.72 -18.45
CA THR A 432 6.06 -14.42 -18.07
C THR A 432 6.47 -15.21 -16.83
N LEU A 433 5.55 -15.40 -15.88
CA LEU A 433 5.76 -16.27 -14.73
C LEU A 433 5.97 -17.72 -15.15
N ALA A 434 5.13 -18.25 -16.05
CA ALA A 434 5.27 -19.61 -16.57
C ALA A 434 6.60 -19.85 -17.30
N ALA A 435 7.06 -18.85 -18.06
CA ALA A 435 8.37 -18.90 -18.72
C ALA A 435 9.52 -18.87 -17.71
N PHE A 436 9.42 -18.05 -16.65
CA PHE A 436 10.48 -17.88 -15.66
C PHE A 436 10.53 -19.02 -14.61
N ALA A 437 9.39 -19.60 -14.24
CA ALA A 437 9.25 -20.52 -13.11
C ALA A 437 10.27 -21.67 -13.04
N PRO A 438 10.69 -22.31 -14.16
CA PRO A 438 11.74 -23.33 -14.13
C PRO A 438 13.03 -22.87 -13.42
N LEU A 439 13.40 -21.58 -13.57
CA LEU A 439 14.62 -21.02 -13.02
C LEU A 439 14.64 -20.96 -11.48
N LEU A 440 13.46 -20.87 -10.86
CA LEU A 440 13.32 -20.84 -9.40
C LEU A 440 13.75 -22.18 -8.78
N SER A 441 13.44 -23.30 -9.42
CA SER A 441 13.85 -24.62 -8.94
C SER A 441 15.38 -24.78 -8.90
N PHE A 442 16.08 -24.27 -9.93
CA PHE A 442 17.54 -24.32 -10.02
C PHE A 442 18.26 -23.45 -8.99
N THR A 443 17.59 -22.44 -8.43
CA THR A 443 18.18 -21.50 -7.45
C THR A 443 17.84 -21.85 -6.01
N GLY A 444 17.32 -23.05 -5.76
CA GLY A 444 16.90 -23.49 -4.42
C GLY A 444 15.59 -22.86 -3.95
N LYS A 445 14.84 -22.21 -4.84
CA LYS A 445 13.50 -21.64 -4.58
C LYS A 445 12.39 -22.62 -4.96
N SER A 446 12.56 -23.90 -4.61
CA SER A 446 11.64 -25.00 -4.97
C SER A 446 10.21 -24.78 -4.45
N ASN A 447 10.06 -24.17 -3.28
CA ASN A 447 8.76 -23.83 -2.70
C ASN A 447 7.97 -22.90 -3.64
N TYR A 448 8.60 -21.85 -4.18
CA TYR A 448 7.97 -20.97 -5.16
C TYR A 448 7.63 -21.72 -6.45
N ALA A 449 8.55 -22.53 -6.98
CA ALA A 449 8.27 -23.32 -8.19
C ALA A 449 7.05 -24.25 -7.99
N GLN A 450 6.96 -24.92 -6.85
CA GLN A 450 5.81 -25.77 -6.50
C GLN A 450 4.53 -24.95 -6.32
N SER A 451 4.60 -23.81 -5.64
CA SER A 451 3.45 -22.92 -5.44
C SER A 451 2.92 -22.36 -6.76
N ILE A 452 3.80 -22.03 -7.72
CA ILE A 452 3.38 -21.61 -9.07
C ILE A 452 2.71 -22.77 -9.81
N ALA A 453 3.24 -24.00 -9.74
CA ALA A 453 2.61 -25.17 -10.35
C ALA A 453 1.19 -25.39 -9.79
N HIS A 454 1.03 -25.31 -8.47
CA HIS A 454 -0.28 -25.39 -7.83
C HIS A 454 -1.19 -24.25 -8.29
N PHE A 455 -0.71 -23.01 -8.31
CA PHE A 455 -1.49 -21.87 -8.76
C PHE A 455 -2.01 -22.04 -10.19
N PHE A 456 -1.17 -22.47 -11.13
CA PHE A 456 -1.61 -22.74 -12.50
C PHE A 456 -2.57 -23.94 -12.61
N GLY A 457 -2.38 -24.99 -11.79
CA GLY A 457 -3.35 -26.07 -11.70
C GLY A 457 -4.72 -25.61 -11.18
N ILE A 458 -4.77 -24.60 -10.31
CA ILE A 458 -6.02 -23.97 -9.89
C ILE A 458 -6.65 -23.23 -11.07
N LEU A 459 -5.90 -22.39 -11.78
CA LEU A 459 -6.46 -21.64 -12.91
C LEU A 459 -7.02 -22.56 -14.01
N GLU A 460 -6.30 -23.64 -14.36
CA GLU A 460 -6.77 -24.59 -15.38
C GLU A 460 -8.03 -25.31 -14.93
N LYS A 461 -8.10 -25.70 -13.64
CA LYS A 461 -9.27 -26.39 -13.08
C LYS A 461 -10.48 -25.46 -12.90
N TYR A 462 -10.25 -24.20 -12.55
CA TYR A 462 -11.27 -23.20 -12.21
C TYR A 462 -11.20 -22.01 -13.19
N PRO A 463 -11.72 -22.16 -14.43
CA PRO A 463 -11.60 -21.14 -15.47
C PRO A 463 -12.33 -19.82 -15.12
N LYS A 464 -13.33 -19.88 -14.24
CA LYS A 464 -14.06 -18.69 -13.76
C LYS A 464 -13.20 -17.83 -12.84
N LEU A 465 -12.29 -18.43 -12.07
CA LEU A 465 -11.28 -17.68 -11.34
C LEU A 465 -10.33 -16.96 -12.30
N GLU A 466 -9.87 -17.64 -13.35
CA GLU A 466 -9.03 -17.01 -14.38
C GLU A 466 -9.75 -15.84 -15.05
N GLU A 467 -11.03 -15.98 -15.39
CA GLU A 467 -11.87 -14.91 -15.94
C GLU A 467 -11.93 -13.69 -14.99
N LYS A 468 -12.16 -13.90 -13.68
CA LYS A 468 -12.12 -12.82 -12.67
C LYS A 468 -10.77 -12.11 -12.65
N LEU A 469 -9.67 -12.87 -12.70
CA LEU A 469 -8.32 -12.31 -12.66
C LEU A 469 -7.95 -11.56 -13.94
N GLN A 470 -8.51 -11.92 -15.10
CA GLN A 470 -8.36 -11.13 -16.33
C GLN A 470 -8.94 -9.71 -16.18
N TYR A 471 -10.00 -9.55 -15.37
CA TYR A 471 -10.58 -8.25 -15.05
C TYR A 471 -9.85 -7.52 -13.92
N VAL A 472 -9.47 -8.24 -12.86
CA VAL A 472 -8.99 -7.66 -11.60
C VAL A 472 -7.82 -8.48 -11.03
N LEU A 473 -6.67 -8.57 -11.68
CA LEU A 473 -5.48 -9.24 -11.07
C LEU A 473 -4.69 -8.32 -10.13
N SER A 474 -4.89 -7.01 -10.20
CA SER A 474 -4.04 -6.06 -9.49
C SER A 474 -4.85 -4.93 -8.86
N PHE A 475 -4.39 -4.46 -7.71
CA PHE A 475 -5.04 -3.43 -6.93
C PHE A 475 -4.76 -2.04 -7.53
N LYS A 476 -5.80 -1.35 -7.97
CA LYS A 476 -5.71 0.00 -8.53
C LYS A 476 -5.60 1.04 -7.40
N VAL A 477 -4.52 1.80 -7.36
CA VAL A 477 -4.19 2.72 -6.24
C VAL A 477 -4.97 4.04 -6.30
N LEU A 478 -5.16 4.60 -7.50
CA LEU A 478 -5.84 5.88 -7.73
C LEU A 478 -6.63 5.79 -9.04
N GLU A 479 -7.84 6.34 -9.06
CA GLU A 479 -8.70 6.34 -10.25
C GLU A 479 -8.12 7.16 -11.40
N GLU A 480 -7.45 8.28 -11.08
CA GLU A 480 -6.99 9.27 -12.06
C GLU A 480 -5.69 8.91 -12.80
N LYS A 481 -4.90 7.94 -12.29
CA LYS A 481 -3.61 7.59 -12.88
C LYS A 481 -3.64 6.25 -13.60
N ARG A 482 -3.65 6.28 -14.94
CA ARG A 482 -3.43 5.08 -15.77
C ARG A 482 -2.08 4.45 -15.42
N GLY A 483 -2.04 3.12 -15.21
CA GLY A 483 -0.79 2.35 -15.04
C GLY A 483 -0.14 2.39 -13.66
N HIS A 484 -0.91 2.57 -12.59
CA HIS A 484 -0.41 2.49 -11.20
C HIS A 484 -1.14 1.42 -10.38
N PHE A 485 -0.85 0.17 -10.69
CA PHE A 485 -1.38 -1.00 -9.97
C PHE A 485 -0.34 -1.59 -9.00
N LEU A 486 -0.83 -2.15 -7.90
CA LEU A 486 -0.07 -2.98 -6.95
C LEU A 486 -0.49 -4.44 -7.09
N ALA A 487 0.40 -5.38 -6.79
CA ALA A 487 -0.03 -6.75 -6.61
C ALA A 487 -0.96 -6.85 -5.39
N PHE A 488 -1.81 -7.88 -5.34
CA PHE A 488 -2.71 -8.08 -4.21
C PHE A 488 -2.01 -8.34 -2.89
N ASP A 489 -0.81 -8.94 -2.89
CA ASP A 489 0.03 -9.13 -1.70
C ASP A 489 0.96 -7.93 -1.43
N GLU A 490 0.94 -6.89 -2.27
CA GLU A 490 1.64 -5.61 -2.06
C GLU A 490 0.72 -4.53 -1.48
N ALA A 491 -0.55 -4.49 -1.91
CA ALA A 491 -1.54 -3.54 -1.40
C ALA A 491 -1.73 -3.58 0.14
N PRO A 492 -1.75 -4.76 0.79
CA PRO A 492 -1.83 -4.91 2.25
C PRO A 492 -0.81 -4.10 3.02
N GLU A 493 0.41 -3.97 2.51
CA GLU A 493 1.47 -3.21 3.17
C GLU A 493 1.09 -1.74 3.39
N THR A 494 0.38 -1.16 2.41
CA THR A 494 -0.03 0.25 2.45
C THR A 494 -1.41 0.43 3.06
N PHE A 495 -2.41 -0.28 2.55
CA PHE A 495 -3.82 -0.08 2.89
C PHE A 495 -4.28 -0.89 4.11
N GLY A 496 -3.50 -1.88 4.52
CA GLY A 496 -3.73 -2.68 5.73
C GLY A 496 -2.72 -2.37 6.82
N VAL A 497 -1.52 -2.95 6.71
CA VAL A 497 -0.49 -2.95 7.75
C VAL A 497 -0.09 -1.53 8.14
N LYS A 498 0.32 -0.69 7.18
CA LYS A 498 0.71 0.70 7.48
C LYS A 498 -0.47 1.52 7.98
N PHE A 499 -1.64 1.39 7.37
CA PHE A 499 -2.85 2.10 7.80
C PHE A 499 -3.20 1.76 9.26
N VAL A 500 -3.25 0.47 9.61
CA VAL A 500 -3.52 0.02 10.98
C VAL A 500 -2.42 0.51 11.93
N LYS A 501 -1.15 0.34 11.59
CA LYS A 501 -0.01 0.82 12.42
C LYS A 501 -0.10 2.32 12.72
N GLN A 502 -0.69 3.12 11.84
CA GLN A 502 -0.87 4.56 12.00
C GLN A 502 -2.11 4.94 12.84
N ASN A 503 -3.14 4.09 12.86
CA ASN A 503 -4.47 4.43 13.39
C ASN A 503 -4.91 3.66 14.65
N ILE A 504 -4.08 2.74 15.16
CA ILE A 504 -4.34 2.09 16.45
C ILE A 504 -3.80 2.90 17.62
N THR A 505 -4.47 2.76 18.76
CA THR A 505 -4.15 3.48 20.00
C THR A 505 -3.77 2.50 21.12
N GLY A 506 -2.97 2.98 22.07
CA GLY A 506 -2.69 2.26 23.31
C GLY A 506 -1.71 1.09 23.17
N ASN A 507 -1.78 0.17 24.14
CA ASN A 507 -0.83 -0.93 24.28
C ASN A 507 -1.29 -2.17 23.48
N VAL A 508 -0.64 -2.44 22.35
CA VAL A 508 -1.02 -3.48 21.38
C VAL A 508 -0.29 -4.81 21.58
N ILE A 509 0.37 -4.99 22.73
CA ILE A 509 1.08 -6.23 23.08
C ILE A 509 0.10 -7.40 23.27
N ASP A 510 -1.07 -7.14 23.87
CA ASP A 510 -2.09 -8.18 24.03
C ASP A 510 -2.71 -8.52 22.67
N SER A 511 -2.71 -9.82 22.32
CA SER A 511 -3.19 -10.28 21.03
C SER A 511 -4.70 -10.05 20.85
N GLU A 512 -5.49 -10.16 21.92
CA GLU A 512 -6.91 -9.83 21.86
C GLU A 512 -7.13 -8.34 21.66
N ASN A 513 -6.43 -7.50 22.42
CA ASN A 513 -6.50 -6.04 22.24
C ASN A 513 -6.06 -5.64 20.83
N LEU A 514 -5.02 -6.25 20.28
CA LEU A 514 -4.59 -6.00 18.91
C LEU A 514 -5.70 -6.34 17.91
N LYS A 515 -6.36 -7.50 18.03
CA LYS A 515 -7.49 -7.87 17.16
C LYS A 515 -8.62 -6.84 17.22
N ARG A 516 -8.97 -6.39 18.43
CA ARG A 516 -9.99 -5.36 18.65
C ARG A 516 -9.61 -4.02 18.03
N GLN A 517 -8.34 -3.62 18.14
CA GLN A 517 -7.82 -2.39 17.54
C GLN A 517 -7.79 -2.44 16.01
N VAL A 518 -7.33 -3.55 15.41
CA VAL A 518 -7.38 -3.77 13.96
C VAL A 518 -8.83 -3.65 13.45
N LYS A 519 -9.76 -4.33 14.13
CA LYS A 519 -11.20 -4.32 13.80
C LYS A 519 -11.80 -2.91 13.79
N ALA A 520 -11.31 -2.02 14.67
CA ALA A 520 -11.86 -0.68 14.83
C ALA A 520 -11.13 0.41 14.04
N ALA A 521 -9.95 0.12 13.49
CA ALA A 521 -9.05 1.12 12.91
C ALA A 521 -9.73 2.02 11.86
N GLN A 522 -10.47 1.44 10.92
CA GLN A 522 -11.17 2.22 9.89
C GLN A 522 -12.30 3.09 10.48
N THR A 523 -13.07 2.57 11.42
CA THR A 523 -14.21 3.30 12.03
C THR A 523 -13.75 4.45 12.90
N GLU A 524 -12.70 4.26 13.69
CA GLU A 524 -12.15 5.35 14.51
C GLU A 524 -11.46 6.40 13.65
N TYR A 525 -10.80 6.00 12.56
CA TYR A 525 -10.25 6.94 11.57
C TYR A 525 -11.35 7.82 10.95
N GLU A 526 -12.40 7.22 10.39
CA GLU A 526 -13.50 7.96 9.75
C GLU A 526 -14.24 8.87 10.72
N ARG A 527 -14.44 8.44 11.98
CA ARG A 527 -15.02 9.28 13.03
C ARG A 527 -14.20 10.56 13.24
N ILE A 528 -12.87 10.43 13.30
CA ILE A 528 -11.96 11.56 13.48
C ILE A 528 -11.93 12.41 12.21
N GLU A 529 -11.93 11.79 11.04
CA GLU A 529 -11.92 12.47 9.74
C GLU A 529 -13.16 13.36 9.54
N ILE A 530 -14.37 12.86 9.86
CA ILE A 530 -15.61 13.67 9.83
C ILE A 530 -15.46 14.91 10.71
N LEU A 531 -14.95 14.74 11.92
CA LEU A 531 -14.71 15.85 12.84
C LEU A 531 -13.64 16.81 12.30
N LEU A 532 -12.57 16.33 11.70
CA LEU A 532 -11.56 17.20 11.09
C LEU A 532 -12.14 17.99 9.90
N ASN A 533 -12.94 17.35 9.06
CA ASN A 533 -13.55 17.98 7.88
C ASN A 533 -14.52 19.10 8.26
N GLU A 534 -15.32 18.92 9.32
CA GLU A 534 -16.24 19.95 9.84
C GLU A 534 -15.50 21.23 10.27
N TYR A 535 -14.31 21.09 10.85
CA TYR A 535 -13.56 22.23 11.42
C TYR A 535 -12.51 22.82 10.47
N LEU A 536 -11.98 22.02 9.54
CA LEU A 536 -10.91 22.44 8.63
C LEU A 536 -11.41 22.89 7.25
N ASN A 537 -12.71 22.79 6.96
CA ASN A 537 -13.28 23.06 5.62
C ASN A 537 -12.58 22.28 4.49
N ASN A 538 -11.94 21.16 4.82
CA ASN A 538 -11.46 20.21 3.84
C ASN A 538 -12.67 19.38 3.41
N ILE A 539 -13.53 19.94 2.56
CA ILE A 539 -14.53 19.14 1.86
C ILE A 539 -13.74 18.24 0.90
N PRO A 540 -13.71 16.91 1.10
CA PRO A 540 -13.19 16.03 0.08
C PRO A 540 -14.17 16.12 -1.10
N THR A 541 -13.71 16.58 -2.26
CA THR A 541 -14.48 16.42 -3.50
C THR A 541 -14.41 14.96 -3.93
N SER A 542 -15.15 14.09 -3.25
CA SER A 542 -15.72 12.84 -3.80
C SER A 542 -16.48 12.08 -2.71
N ASN A 543 -17.57 11.44 -3.14
CA ASN A 543 -18.42 10.49 -2.41
C ASN A 543 -19.63 11.08 -1.67
N TYR A 544 -20.48 11.77 -2.43
CA TYR A 544 -21.93 11.55 -2.37
C TYR A 544 -22.44 11.58 -3.81
N ASP A 545 -22.55 10.39 -4.41
CA ASP A 545 -23.69 9.91 -5.18
C ASP A 545 -23.53 8.41 -5.45
#